data_AF-A0A521GP03-F1
#
_entry.id   AF-A0A521GP03-F1
#
_cell.length_a   1.000
_cell.length_b   1.000
_cell.length_c   1.000
_cell.angle_alpha   90.00
_cell.angle_beta   90.00
_cell.angle_gamma   90.00
#
_symmetry.space_group_name_H-M   'P 1'
#
loop_
_entity.id
_entity.type
_entity.pdbx_description
1 polymer ?
#
loop_
_entity_poly.entity_id
_entity_poly.type
_entity_poly.pdbx_seq_one_letter_code
_entity_poly.pdbx_strand_id
1 'polypeptide(L)'
;MAYYKRRHALLYDDLLELMLETWQKEIEKLPEKKRAIAWKKMSRDSKGLSEVIGKIASEVAASSREQVEETIREDSKEREDFERSLYKKYKPIIDTYAELLGVCLEAVESHREIIHTNLGEKDTVLPMVLRLEARVHRIASEILALVRAGYATGALSRWRSMHETTVVMSYVIEYGEKAIKLMQAHEAVSGYKAMKDYQTYHKQLNLLPYSSYEMRLAKRRHDRRIARYGRNFKRDYGWASVLTPSVTDFRSLEKHVGIDHLRPYYKLSSMGVHMEWKSLTTGEEFEALDKHGVVLIGPADYGFEDAISLAMITAAHATTMVLTYNSSMKSLMYANIIRDIQQRGEAELIKLSKNQ
;
A
#
# COMPACT_ATOMS: atom_id res chain seq x y z
N MET A 1 15.26 -6.98 -15.48
CA MET A 1 15.02 -7.20 -14.05
C MET A 1 16.19 -6.63 -13.26
N ALA A 2 15.92 -5.70 -12.34
CA ALA A 2 16.96 -5.16 -11.48
C ALA A 2 17.19 -6.15 -10.32
N TYR A 3 18.23 -6.96 -10.47
CA TYR A 3 18.84 -7.69 -9.37
C TYR A 3 19.66 -6.70 -8.53
N TYR A 4 20.18 -7.09 -7.36
CA TYR A 4 21.03 -6.28 -6.45
C TYR A 4 22.10 -5.37 -7.09
N LYS A 5 22.37 -5.51 -8.38
CA LYS A 5 23.25 -4.67 -9.18
C LYS A 5 22.43 -3.59 -9.90
N ARG A 6 22.54 -2.35 -9.43
CA ARG A 6 22.18 -1.17 -10.25
C ARG A 6 23.06 -1.16 -11.50
N ARG A 7 22.53 -0.79 -12.66
CA ARG A 7 23.34 -0.72 -13.91
C ARG A 7 24.41 0.37 -13.85
N HIS A 8 24.12 1.47 -13.15
CA HIS A 8 25.03 2.59 -12.93
C HIS A 8 25.22 2.81 -11.43
N ALA A 9 26.45 2.72 -10.94
CA ALA A 9 26.77 2.95 -9.54
C ALA A 9 26.85 4.47 -9.26
N LEU A 10 26.07 4.98 -8.30
CA LEU A 10 26.19 6.38 -7.83
C LEU A 10 27.49 6.64 -7.07
N LEU A 11 28.08 5.56 -6.54
CA LEU A 11 29.32 5.54 -5.78
C LEU A 11 30.23 4.64 -6.60
N TYR A 12 31.23 5.24 -7.25
CA TYR A 12 32.22 4.63 -8.13
C TYR A 12 32.47 3.13 -7.90
N ASP A 13 32.47 2.33 -8.97
CA ASP A 13 32.91 0.93 -8.93
C ASP A 13 34.37 0.80 -8.41
N ASP A 14 35.17 1.86 -8.55
CA ASP A 14 36.57 1.96 -8.13
C ASP A 14 36.75 2.61 -6.75
N LEU A 15 35.77 2.49 -5.86
CA LEU A 15 35.84 3.01 -4.47
C LEU A 15 37.14 2.56 -3.77
N LEU A 16 37.63 1.37 -4.12
CA LEU A 16 38.91 0.84 -3.68
C LEU A 16 40.11 1.62 -4.24
N GLU A 17 40.10 2.00 -5.52
CA GLU A 17 41.16 2.81 -6.12
C GLU A 17 41.17 4.22 -5.54
N LEU A 18 40.00 4.86 -5.40
CA LEU A 18 39.91 6.18 -4.77
C LEU A 18 40.38 6.14 -3.31
N MET A 19 40.03 5.06 -2.60
CA MET A 19 40.55 4.81 -1.25
C MET A 19 42.08 4.74 -1.27
N LEU A 20 42.67 3.96 -2.17
CA LEU A 20 44.12 3.78 -2.28
C LEU A 20 44.84 5.07 -2.68
N GLU A 21 44.32 5.83 -3.64
CA GLU A 21 44.87 7.10 -4.09
C GLU A 21 44.88 8.16 -2.98
N THR A 22 43.74 8.33 -2.29
CA THR A 22 43.64 9.28 -1.17
C THR A 22 44.52 8.83 0.00
N TRP A 23 44.67 7.51 0.22
CA TRP A 23 45.62 6.99 1.20
C TRP A 23 47.06 7.32 0.84
N GLN A 24 47.42 7.16 -0.43
CA GLN A 24 48.76 7.41 -0.94
C GLN A 24 49.13 8.90 -0.85
N LYS A 25 48.20 9.79 -1.22
CA LYS A 25 48.35 11.26 -1.08
C LYS A 25 48.60 11.70 0.36
N GLU A 26 47.92 11.12 1.35
CA GLU A 26 48.13 11.47 2.76
C GLU A 26 49.50 10.99 3.28
N ILE A 27 50.00 9.86 2.80
CA ILE A 27 51.30 9.32 3.19
C ILE A 27 52.45 10.09 2.53
N GLU A 28 52.26 10.55 1.30
CA GLU A 28 53.26 11.35 0.59
C GLU A 28 53.53 12.72 1.25
N LYS A 29 52.56 13.28 1.97
CA LYS A 29 52.71 14.51 2.78
C LYS A 29 53.70 14.35 3.95
N LEU A 30 54.10 13.13 4.29
CA LEU A 30 55.03 12.85 5.38
C LEU A 30 56.48 12.76 4.88
N PRO A 31 57.48 13.15 5.71
CA PRO A 31 58.89 12.96 5.40
C PRO A 31 59.21 11.51 5.07
N GLU A 32 60.07 11.27 4.08
CA GLU A 32 60.34 9.93 3.52
C GLU A 32 60.67 8.87 4.58
N LYS A 33 61.50 9.25 5.58
CA LYS A 33 61.87 8.39 6.73
C LYS A 33 60.69 7.97 7.61
N LYS A 34 59.56 8.68 7.55
CA LYS A 34 58.35 8.43 8.35
C LYS A 34 57.25 7.72 7.57
N ARG A 35 57.33 7.64 6.23
CA ARG A 35 56.27 7.06 5.38
C ARG A 35 56.00 5.59 5.69
N ALA A 36 57.04 4.76 5.78
CA ALA A 36 56.90 3.33 6.09
C ALA A 36 56.34 3.08 7.51
N ILE A 37 56.69 3.93 8.47
CA ILE A 37 56.18 3.87 9.85
C ILE A 37 54.73 4.33 9.91
N ALA A 38 54.36 5.39 9.19
CA ALA A 38 53.00 5.89 9.10
C ALA A 38 52.06 4.88 8.43
N TRP A 39 52.51 4.21 7.37
CA TRP A 39 51.76 3.13 6.69
C TRP A 39 51.41 1.98 7.67
N LYS A 40 52.38 1.55 8.48
CA LYS A 40 52.17 0.52 9.53
C LYS A 40 51.38 0.99 10.74
N LYS A 41 51.44 2.29 11.07
CA LYS A 41 50.74 2.86 12.24
C LYS A 41 49.28 3.16 11.93
N MET A 42 48.97 3.77 10.78
CA MET A 42 47.59 4.06 10.37
C MET A 42 46.77 2.82 10.07
N SER A 43 47.39 1.72 9.62
CA SER A 43 46.72 0.42 9.50
C SER A 43 46.39 -0.24 10.84
N ARG A 44 46.92 0.29 11.96
CA ARG A 44 46.72 -0.23 13.32
C ARG A 44 46.03 0.76 14.28
N ASP A 45 45.98 2.05 13.94
CA ASP A 45 45.42 3.13 14.76
C ASP A 45 44.05 3.55 14.21
N SER A 46 42.98 3.24 14.96
CA SER A 46 41.59 3.45 14.54
C SER A 46 41.26 4.91 14.27
N LYS A 47 41.94 5.85 14.93
CA LYS A 47 41.65 7.29 14.82
C LYS A 47 42.16 7.87 13.48
N GLY A 48 43.37 7.50 13.08
CA GLY A 48 43.94 7.91 11.78
C GLY A 48 43.20 7.27 10.60
N LEU A 49 42.78 6.01 10.77
CA LEU A 49 41.96 5.32 9.78
C LEU A 49 40.58 5.99 9.62
N SER A 50 39.93 6.37 10.74
CA SER A 50 38.64 7.04 10.71
C SER A 50 38.69 8.41 10.02
N GLU A 51 39.76 9.18 10.18
CA GLU A 51 39.91 10.50 9.53
C GLU A 51 40.07 10.35 8.02
N VAL A 52 40.89 9.40 7.57
CA VAL A 52 41.07 9.10 6.14
C VAL A 52 39.78 8.59 5.51
N ILE A 53 39.08 7.65 6.17
CA ILE A 53 37.77 7.17 5.71
C ILE A 53 36.78 8.34 5.58
N GLY A 54 36.78 9.27 6.53
CA GLY A 54 35.92 10.47 6.48
C GLY A 54 36.23 11.36 5.27
N LYS A 55 37.51 11.58 4.94
CA LYS A 55 37.92 12.36 3.76
C LYS A 55 37.49 11.67 2.46
N ILE A 56 37.76 10.36 2.33
CA ILE A 56 37.37 9.57 1.15
C ILE A 56 35.85 9.59 0.98
N ALA A 57 35.10 9.36 2.05
CA ALA A 57 33.64 9.41 2.01
C ALA A 57 33.14 10.80 1.57
N SER A 58 33.79 11.88 2.00
CA SER A 58 33.43 13.24 1.57
C SER A 58 33.74 13.51 0.10
N GLU A 59 34.88 13.02 -0.40
CA GLU A 59 35.28 13.12 -1.81
C GLU A 59 34.33 12.33 -2.72
N VAL A 60 34.04 11.08 -2.35
CA VAL A 60 33.05 10.23 -3.06
C VAL A 60 31.68 10.89 -3.06
N ALA A 61 31.23 11.44 -1.92
CA ALA A 61 29.94 12.13 -1.85
C ALA A 61 29.90 13.40 -2.71
N ALA A 62 31.02 14.12 -2.85
CA ALA A 62 31.11 15.29 -3.73
C ALA A 62 31.01 14.88 -5.20
N SER A 63 31.79 13.88 -5.63
CA SER A 63 31.73 13.36 -7.00
C SER A 63 30.34 12.78 -7.35
N SER A 64 29.71 12.05 -6.42
CA SER A 64 28.35 11.54 -6.60
C SER A 64 27.33 12.67 -6.81
N ARG A 65 27.50 13.81 -6.13
CA ARG A 65 26.65 15.00 -6.32
C ARG A 65 26.82 15.64 -7.69
N GLU A 66 28.01 15.60 -8.27
CA GLU A 66 28.26 16.13 -9.62
C GLU A 66 27.58 15.29 -10.70
N GLN A 67 27.47 13.97 -10.48
CA GLN A 67 26.90 13.01 -11.43
C GLN A 67 25.41 12.70 -11.18
N VAL A 68 24.81 13.28 -10.14
CA VAL A 68 23.46 12.92 -9.69
C VAL A 68 22.39 13.20 -10.75
N GLU A 69 22.50 14.33 -11.47
CA GLU A 69 21.52 14.73 -12.47
C GLU A 69 21.52 13.79 -13.67
N GLU A 70 22.72 13.41 -14.16
CA GLU A 70 22.88 12.44 -15.24
C GLU A 70 22.35 11.07 -14.83
N THR A 71 22.72 10.59 -13.62
CA THR A 71 22.26 9.30 -13.10
C THR A 71 20.73 9.26 -12.97
N ILE A 72 20.10 10.31 -12.44
CA ILE A 72 18.63 10.39 -12.33
C ILE A 72 17.98 10.36 -13.72
N ARG A 73 18.58 11.03 -14.71
CA ARG A 73 18.08 11.06 -16.08
C ARG A 73 18.14 9.68 -16.73
N GLU A 74 19.24 8.95 -16.54
CA GLU A 74 19.39 7.58 -17.03
C GLU A 74 18.39 6.64 -16.35
N ASP A 75 18.32 6.65 -15.02
CA ASP A 75 17.34 5.86 -14.24
C ASP A 75 15.90 6.14 -14.70
N SER A 76 15.56 7.41 -14.97
CA SER A 76 14.23 7.80 -15.46
C SER A 76 13.95 7.25 -16.86
N LYS A 77 14.94 7.28 -17.76
CA LYS A 77 14.78 6.73 -19.11
C LYS A 77 14.60 5.21 -19.09
N GLU A 78 15.41 4.50 -18.31
CA GLU A 78 15.28 3.06 -18.13
C GLU A 78 13.90 2.70 -17.56
N ARG A 79 13.42 3.51 -16.61
CA ARG A 79 12.11 3.37 -16.01
C ARG A 79 10.99 3.49 -17.05
N GLU A 80 11.03 4.53 -17.88
CA GLU A 80 10.03 4.72 -18.93
C GLU A 80 10.06 3.58 -19.98
N ASP A 81 11.24 3.12 -20.38
CA ASP A 81 11.39 2.01 -21.33
C ASP A 81 10.79 0.71 -20.77
N PHE A 82 11.02 0.47 -19.48
CA PHE A 82 10.42 -0.65 -18.75
C PHE A 82 8.88 -0.53 -18.73
N GLU A 83 8.34 0.61 -18.32
CA GLU A 83 6.88 0.82 -18.22
C GLU A 83 6.20 0.72 -19.59
N ARG A 84 6.84 1.21 -20.67
CA ARG A 84 6.35 1.03 -22.05
C ARG A 84 6.29 -0.44 -22.44
N SER A 85 7.32 -1.21 -22.09
CA SER A 85 7.39 -2.65 -22.41
C SER A 85 6.36 -3.45 -21.63
N LEU A 86 6.21 -3.13 -20.33
CA LEU A 86 5.21 -3.71 -19.45
C LEU A 86 3.80 -3.44 -19.97
N TYR A 87 3.50 -2.19 -20.31
CA TYR A 87 2.21 -1.81 -20.84
C TYR A 87 1.90 -2.57 -22.14
N LYS A 88 2.86 -2.71 -23.07
CA LYS A 88 2.65 -3.51 -24.29
C LYS A 88 2.28 -4.96 -23.98
N LYS A 89 2.96 -5.58 -23.00
CA LYS A 89 2.71 -6.97 -22.57
C LYS A 89 1.32 -7.15 -21.97
N TYR A 90 0.88 -6.23 -21.12
CA TYR A 90 -0.39 -6.31 -20.38
C TYR A 90 -1.49 -5.40 -20.94
N LYS A 91 -1.33 -4.85 -22.15
CA LYS A 91 -2.23 -3.83 -22.71
C LYS A 91 -3.71 -4.23 -22.66
N PRO A 92 -4.12 -5.43 -23.12
CA PRO A 92 -5.54 -5.79 -23.13
C PRO A 92 -6.18 -5.72 -21.74
N ILE A 93 -5.51 -6.24 -20.72
CA ILE A 93 -6.05 -6.25 -19.36
C ILE A 93 -5.95 -4.89 -18.68
N ILE A 94 -4.86 -4.14 -18.87
CA ILE A 94 -4.71 -2.79 -18.30
C ILE A 94 -5.77 -1.84 -18.87
N ASP A 95 -6.06 -1.93 -20.17
CA ASP A 95 -7.09 -1.11 -20.81
C ASP A 95 -8.48 -1.50 -20.33
N THR A 96 -8.77 -2.80 -20.23
CA THR A 96 -10.07 -3.30 -19.73
C THR A 96 -10.28 -2.89 -18.26
N TYR A 97 -9.24 -2.92 -17.43
CA TYR A 97 -9.31 -2.44 -16.05
C TYR A 97 -9.55 -0.92 -16.01
N ALA A 98 -8.84 -0.13 -16.81
CA ALA A 98 -9.05 1.32 -16.88
C ALA A 98 -10.48 1.67 -17.36
N GLU A 99 -11.01 0.94 -18.33
CA GLU A 99 -12.39 1.07 -18.81
C GLU A 99 -13.40 0.75 -17.71
N LEU A 100 -13.22 -0.37 -16.99
CA LEU A 100 -14.09 -0.73 -15.88
C LEU A 100 -14.17 0.38 -14.84
N LEU A 101 -13.02 0.97 -14.47
CA LEU A 101 -13.00 2.11 -13.54
C LEU A 101 -13.75 3.31 -14.09
N GLY A 102 -13.52 3.69 -15.34
CA GLY A 102 -14.25 4.79 -15.99
C GLY A 102 -15.77 4.59 -15.96
N VAL A 103 -16.24 3.39 -16.33
CA VAL A 103 -17.67 3.06 -16.32
C VAL A 103 -18.24 2.99 -14.91
N CYS A 104 -17.50 2.47 -13.93
CA CYS A 104 -17.93 2.47 -12.54
C CYS A 104 -18.14 3.90 -12.01
N LEU A 105 -17.21 4.82 -12.33
CA LEU A 105 -17.34 6.22 -11.93
C LEU A 105 -18.57 6.88 -12.56
N GLU A 106 -18.74 6.74 -13.88
CA GLU A 106 -19.91 7.26 -14.60
C GLU A 106 -21.23 6.71 -14.03
N ALA A 107 -21.26 5.40 -13.72
CA ALA A 107 -22.43 4.76 -13.16
C ALA A 107 -22.79 5.32 -11.78
N VAL A 108 -21.80 5.51 -10.90
CA VAL A 108 -22.02 6.09 -9.55
C VAL A 108 -22.47 7.55 -9.64
N GLU A 109 -21.87 8.35 -10.52
CA GLU A 109 -22.27 9.75 -10.75
C GLU A 109 -23.72 9.83 -11.24
N SER A 110 -24.06 9.05 -12.27
CA SER A 110 -25.42 9.00 -12.78
C SER A 110 -26.42 8.51 -11.75
N HIS A 111 -26.05 7.55 -10.90
CA HIS A 111 -26.94 7.02 -9.88
C HIS A 111 -27.18 8.02 -8.74
N ARG A 112 -26.14 8.74 -8.32
CA ARG A 112 -26.23 9.81 -7.33
C ARG A 112 -27.22 10.90 -7.79
N GLU A 113 -27.17 11.31 -9.05
CA GLU A 113 -28.09 12.32 -9.60
C GLU A 113 -29.56 11.86 -9.52
N ILE A 114 -29.82 10.61 -9.89
CA ILE A 114 -31.16 10.00 -9.83
C ILE A 114 -31.67 9.98 -8.39
N ILE A 115 -30.86 9.50 -7.43
CA ILE A 115 -31.32 9.41 -6.05
C ILE A 115 -31.49 10.79 -5.41
N HIS A 116 -30.57 11.73 -5.64
CA HIS A 116 -30.69 13.08 -5.10
C HIS A 116 -32.03 13.72 -5.53
N THR A 117 -32.49 13.41 -6.73
CA THR A 117 -33.77 13.89 -7.27
C THR A 117 -34.97 13.18 -6.62
N ASN A 118 -34.84 11.90 -6.28
CA ASN A 118 -35.95 11.06 -5.82
C ASN A 118 -36.18 11.05 -4.29
N LEU A 119 -35.12 11.11 -3.48
CA LEU A 119 -35.22 10.88 -2.02
C LEU A 119 -35.15 12.15 -1.16
N GLY A 120 -34.67 13.28 -1.70
CA GLY A 120 -34.37 14.48 -0.91
C GLY A 120 -33.28 14.26 0.16
N GLU A 121 -33.08 15.23 1.05
CA GLU A 121 -31.97 15.25 2.04
C GLU A 121 -32.08 14.24 3.21
N LYS A 122 -33.02 13.28 3.19
CA LYS A 122 -33.30 12.42 4.36
C LYS A 122 -32.47 11.13 4.44
N ASP A 123 -31.78 10.73 3.37
CA ASP A 123 -30.98 9.50 3.37
C ASP A 123 -29.61 9.74 4.02
N THR A 124 -29.41 9.14 5.20
CA THR A 124 -28.14 9.19 5.95
C THR A 124 -27.17 8.06 5.58
N VAL A 125 -27.63 7.03 4.87
CA VAL A 125 -26.86 5.85 4.48
C VAL A 125 -26.15 6.10 3.15
N LEU A 126 -26.84 6.63 2.15
CA LEU A 126 -26.26 6.89 0.83
C LEU A 126 -24.97 7.73 0.89
N PRO A 127 -24.89 8.85 1.63
CA PRO A 127 -23.65 9.62 1.72
C PRO A 127 -22.48 8.81 2.30
N MET A 128 -22.74 7.88 3.21
CA MET A 128 -21.71 7.00 3.76
C MET A 128 -21.29 5.94 2.75
N VAL A 129 -22.25 5.32 2.07
CA VAL A 129 -22.01 4.33 1.01
C VAL A 129 -21.18 4.95 -0.13
N LEU A 130 -21.52 6.16 -0.58
CA LEU A 130 -20.76 6.89 -1.60
C LEU A 130 -19.33 7.24 -1.14
N ARG A 131 -19.11 7.53 0.15
CA ARG A 131 -17.76 7.74 0.70
C ARG A 131 -16.92 6.47 0.71
N LEU A 132 -17.55 5.33 1.01
CA LEU A 132 -16.89 4.03 0.97
C LEU A 132 -16.58 3.65 -0.48
N GLU A 133 -17.52 3.85 -1.40
CA GLU A 133 -17.31 3.65 -2.84
C GLU A 133 -16.18 4.52 -3.39
N ALA A 134 -16.15 5.82 -3.06
CA ALA A 134 -15.06 6.70 -3.47
C ALA A 134 -13.70 6.21 -2.94
N ARG A 135 -13.66 5.63 -1.74
CA ARG A 135 -12.45 5.01 -1.21
C ARG A 135 -12.07 3.73 -1.97
N VAL A 136 -13.04 2.87 -2.30
CA VAL A 136 -12.82 1.68 -3.14
C VAL A 136 -12.24 2.08 -4.49
N HIS A 137 -12.88 3.03 -5.17
CA HIS A 137 -12.46 3.53 -6.48
C HIS A 137 -11.06 4.14 -6.43
N ARG A 138 -10.74 4.96 -5.42
CA ARG A 138 -9.39 5.52 -5.24
C ARG A 138 -8.34 4.41 -5.09
N ILE A 139 -8.61 3.41 -4.27
CA ILE A 139 -7.68 2.30 -4.06
C ILE A 139 -7.51 1.49 -5.36
N ALA A 140 -8.59 1.28 -6.13
CA ALA A 140 -8.51 0.63 -7.43
C ALA A 140 -7.58 1.39 -8.40
N SER A 141 -7.69 2.73 -8.44
CA SER A 141 -6.77 3.57 -9.23
C SER A 141 -5.32 3.51 -8.75
N GLU A 142 -5.08 3.42 -7.44
CA GLU A 142 -3.73 3.19 -6.89
C GLU A 142 -3.18 1.82 -7.31
N ILE A 143 -4.01 0.76 -7.29
CA ILE A 143 -3.64 -0.57 -7.78
C ILE A 143 -3.25 -0.51 -9.25
N LEU A 144 -4.05 0.17 -10.10
CA LEU A 144 -3.75 0.33 -11.52
C LEU A 144 -2.42 1.08 -11.74
N ALA A 145 -2.14 2.12 -10.94
CA ALA A 145 -0.87 2.85 -11.00
C ALA A 145 0.32 1.93 -10.62
N LEU A 146 0.18 1.14 -9.56
CA LEU A 146 1.22 0.19 -9.12
C LEU A 146 1.46 -0.92 -10.15
N VAL A 147 0.39 -1.44 -10.78
CA VAL A 147 0.49 -2.40 -11.89
C VAL A 147 1.26 -1.79 -13.06
N ARG A 148 0.91 -0.58 -13.51
CA ARG A 148 1.62 0.12 -14.61
C ARG A 148 3.09 0.41 -14.28
N ALA A 149 3.39 0.56 -13.00
CA ALA A 149 4.71 0.80 -12.45
C ALA A 149 5.51 -0.49 -12.17
N GLY A 150 4.94 -1.67 -12.37
CA GLY A 150 5.62 -2.96 -12.17
C GLY A 150 5.69 -3.45 -10.71
N TYR A 151 4.81 -2.98 -9.82
CA TYR A 151 4.81 -3.32 -8.40
C TYR A 151 3.64 -4.23 -8.00
N ALA A 152 3.74 -5.51 -8.35
CA ALA A 152 2.71 -6.54 -8.12
C ALA A 152 2.32 -6.70 -6.64
N THR A 153 3.29 -6.96 -5.75
CA THR A 153 3.02 -7.14 -4.31
C THR A 153 2.44 -5.89 -3.67
N GLY A 154 2.92 -4.72 -4.08
CA GLY A 154 2.36 -3.43 -3.65
C GLY A 154 0.89 -3.29 -4.07
N ALA A 155 0.58 -3.62 -5.33
CA ALA A 155 -0.78 -3.59 -5.86
C ALA A 155 -1.70 -4.55 -5.09
N LEU A 156 -1.28 -5.80 -4.88
CA LEU A 156 -2.06 -6.78 -4.13
C LEU A 156 -2.26 -6.35 -2.66
N SER A 157 -1.25 -5.72 -2.04
CA SER A 157 -1.34 -5.17 -0.69
C SER A 157 -2.38 -4.05 -0.58
N ARG A 158 -2.53 -3.21 -1.61
CA ARG A 158 -3.59 -2.19 -1.67
C ARG A 158 -4.98 -2.84 -1.76
N TRP A 159 -5.11 -3.95 -2.49
CA TRP A 159 -6.38 -4.68 -2.57
C TRP A 159 -6.92 -5.10 -1.20
N ARG A 160 -6.05 -5.43 -0.22
CA ARG A 160 -6.49 -5.70 1.17
C ARG A 160 -7.37 -4.58 1.73
N SER A 161 -6.94 -3.33 1.57
CA SER A 161 -7.69 -2.15 2.04
C SER A 161 -8.98 -1.94 1.26
N MET A 162 -8.97 -2.27 -0.04
CA MET A 162 -10.15 -2.23 -0.91
C MET A 162 -11.21 -3.23 -0.44
N HIS A 163 -10.80 -4.46 -0.15
CA HIS A 163 -11.65 -5.53 0.39
C HIS A 163 -12.23 -5.17 1.76
N GLU A 164 -11.40 -4.70 2.70
CA GLU A 164 -11.88 -4.23 4.02
C GLU A 164 -12.93 -3.12 3.88
N THR A 165 -12.72 -2.18 2.96
CA THR A 165 -13.68 -1.09 2.70
C THR A 165 -15.00 -1.65 2.15
N THR A 166 -14.93 -2.61 1.23
CA THR A 166 -16.11 -3.24 0.61
C THR A 166 -16.92 -4.08 1.62
N VAL A 167 -16.24 -4.79 2.52
CA VAL A 167 -16.88 -5.53 3.63
C VAL A 167 -17.63 -4.58 4.57
N VAL A 168 -17.01 -3.46 4.96
CA VAL A 168 -17.68 -2.43 5.77
C VAL A 168 -18.86 -1.80 5.02
N MET A 169 -18.71 -1.55 3.73
CA MET A 169 -19.77 -1.02 2.87
C MET A 169 -20.99 -1.93 2.81
N SER A 170 -20.79 -3.21 2.59
CA SER A 170 -21.85 -4.22 2.61
C SER A 170 -22.60 -4.22 3.95
N TYR A 171 -21.86 -4.18 5.07
CA TYR A 171 -22.48 -4.10 6.41
C TYR A 171 -23.27 -2.80 6.64
N VAL A 172 -22.77 -1.66 6.14
CA VAL A 172 -23.48 -0.38 6.24
C VAL A 172 -24.77 -0.39 5.42
N ILE A 173 -24.77 -1.02 4.25
CA ILE A 173 -25.97 -1.18 3.42
C ILE A 173 -27.00 -2.07 4.13
N GLU A 174 -26.57 -3.17 4.74
CA GLU A 174 -27.44 -4.12 5.43
C GLU A 174 -28.12 -3.50 6.68
N TYR A 175 -27.35 -2.79 7.51
CA TYR A 175 -27.82 -2.30 8.81
C TYR A 175 -28.16 -0.81 8.85
N GLY A 176 -27.90 -0.08 7.76
CA GLY A 176 -28.22 1.32 7.58
C GLY A 176 -27.68 2.24 8.67
N GLU A 177 -28.49 3.23 9.06
CA GLU A 177 -28.10 4.30 10.00
C GLU A 177 -27.63 3.76 11.37
N LYS A 178 -28.14 2.59 11.80
CA LYS A 178 -27.71 1.98 13.07
C LYS A 178 -26.23 1.61 13.05
N ALA A 179 -25.73 1.02 11.96
CA ALA A 179 -24.32 0.71 11.81
C ALA A 179 -23.47 1.98 11.82
N ILE A 180 -23.89 3.02 11.07
CA ILE A 180 -23.19 4.30 11.00
C ILE A 180 -23.05 4.94 12.38
N LYS A 181 -24.13 4.99 13.17
CA LYS A 181 -24.12 5.54 14.54
C LYS A 181 -23.19 4.76 15.47
N LEU A 182 -23.08 3.44 15.30
CA LEU A 182 -22.19 2.60 16.09
C LEU A 182 -20.73 2.81 15.70
N MET A 183 -20.42 2.90 14.41
CA MET A 183 -19.09 3.24 13.90
C MET A 183 -18.64 4.62 14.41
N GLN A 184 -19.51 5.63 14.31
CA GLN A 184 -19.24 6.96 14.87
C GLN A 184 -19.00 6.93 16.38
N ALA A 185 -19.78 6.15 17.12
CA ALA A 185 -19.60 6.02 18.56
C ALA A 185 -18.30 5.29 18.93
N HIS A 186 -17.79 4.42 18.05
CA HIS A 186 -16.56 3.66 18.23
C HIS A 186 -15.30 4.50 18.02
N GLU A 187 -15.39 5.68 17.40
CA GLU A 187 -14.30 6.66 17.34
C GLU A 187 -13.73 6.97 18.73
N ALA A 188 -14.57 7.05 19.76
CA ALA A 188 -14.12 7.26 21.13
C ALA A 188 -13.23 6.12 21.67
N VAL A 189 -13.37 4.91 21.11
CA VAL A 189 -12.55 3.75 21.46
C VAL A 189 -11.20 3.81 20.74
N SER A 190 -11.20 3.93 19.42
CA SER A 190 -9.97 4.01 18.62
C SER A 190 -9.16 5.26 18.93
N GLY A 191 -9.81 6.41 19.07
CA GLY A 191 -9.19 7.69 19.43
C GLY A 191 -8.48 7.63 20.78
N TYR A 192 -9.11 7.04 21.82
CA TYR A 192 -8.45 6.90 23.12
C TYR A 192 -7.25 5.95 23.07
N LYS A 193 -7.32 4.84 22.33
CA LYS A 193 -6.16 3.95 22.11
C LYS A 193 -5.01 4.71 21.45
N ALA A 194 -5.28 5.42 20.36
CA ALA A 194 -4.27 6.21 19.64
C ALA A 194 -3.65 7.31 20.52
N MET A 195 -4.47 8.01 21.33
CA MET A 195 -3.98 9.02 22.27
C MET A 195 -3.05 8.42 23.33
N LYS A 196 -3.30 7.19 23.80
CA LYS A 196 -2.40 6.52 24.75
C LYS A 196 -1.05 6.20 24.13
N ASP A 197 -1.04 5.69 22.91
CA ASP A 197 0.20 5.36 22.20
C ASP A 197 1.00 6.64 21.93
N TYR A 198 0.33 7.70 21.45
CA TYR A 198 0.93 9.02 21.29
C TYR A 198 1.54 9.53 22.60
N GLN A 199 0.77 9.49 23.70
CA GLN A 199 1.22 9.98 25.00
C GLN A 199 2.42 9.17 25.53
N THR A 200 2.53 7.89 25.18
CA THR A 200 3.66 7.03 25.57
C THR A 200 4.94 7.46 24.88
N TYR A 201 4.89 7.83 23.60
CA TYR A 201 6.07 8.09 22.78
C TYR A 201 6.37 9.57 22.50
N HIS A 202 5.50 10.52 22.90
CA HIS A 202 5.66 11.94 22.56
C HIS A 202 7.06 12.51 22.88
N LYS A 203 7.67 12.12 24.00
CA LYS A 203 9.03 12.58 24.38
C LYS A 203 10.10 12.11 23.41
N GLN A 204 10.02 10.85 22.98
CA GLN A 204 10.99 10.28 22.04
C GLN A 204 10.82 10.87 20.63
N LEU A 205 9.59 11.25 20.28
CA LEU A 205 9.25 11.84 18.98
C LEU A 205 9.37 13.38 18.96
N ASN A 206 9.76 14.03 20.06
CA ASN A 206 9.78 15.48 20.21
C ASN A 206 8.43 16.16 19.88
N LEU A 207 7.33 15.52 20.28
CA LEU A 207 5.96 16.01 20.06
C LEU A 207 5.38 16.62 21.34
N LEU A 208 4.50 17.61 21.17
CA LEU A 208 3.76 18.22 22.28
C LEU A 208 2.78 17.21 22.89
N PRO A 209 2.80 16.96 24.21
CA PRO A 209 1.88 16.01 24.84
C PRO A 209 0.45 16.52 24.85
N TYR A 210 -0.51 15.59 24.92
CA TYR A 210 -1.86 15.95 25.34
C TYR A 210 -1.86 16.37 26.80
N SER A 211 -2.72 17.34 27.14
CA SER A 211 -2.94 17.74 28.51
C SER A 211 -3.60 16.62 29.32
N SER A 212 -3.39 16.65 30.63
CA SER A 212 -4.07 15.73 31.55
C SER A 212 -5.60 15.84 31.47
N TYR A 213 -6.13 17.02 31.10
CA TYR A 213 -7.56 17.21 30.90
C TYR A 213 -8.07 16.47 29.66
N GLU A 214 -7.39 16.61 28.51
CA GLU A 214 -7.75 15.94 27.26
C GLU A 214 -7.72 14.41 27.41
N MET A 215 -6.66 13.88 28.04
CA MET A 215 -6.54 12.44 28.30
C MET A 215 -7.67 11.91 29.18
N ARG A 216 -8.05 12.66 30.24
CA ARG A 216 -9.20 12.28 31.10
C ARG A 216 -10.52 12.37 30.36
N LEU A 217 -10.71 13.38 29.51
CA LEU A 217 -11.93 13.53 28.72
C LEU A 217 -12.08 12.39 27.70
N ALA A 218 -11.01 12.04 26.99
CA ALA A 218 -10.98 10.90 26.07
C ALA A 218 -11.28 9.58 26.78
N LYS A 219 -10.63 9.34 27.94
CA LYS A 219 -10.91 8.15 28.76
C LYS A 219 -12.38 8.08 29.20
N ARG A 220 -12.96 9.19 29.66
CA ARG A 220 -14.37 9.25 30.07
C ARG A 220 -15.31 8.94 28.89
N ARG A 221 -15.01 9.44 27.68
CA ARG A 221 -15.78 9.13 26.47
C ARG A 221 -15.67 7.64 26.13
N HIS A 222 -14.46 7.09 26.11
CA HIS A 222 -14.21 5.66 25.93
C HIS A 222 -15.03 4.82 26.92
N ASP A 223 -14.87 5.05 28.22
CA ASP A 223 -15.50 4.24 29.27
C ASP A 223 -17.03 4.30 29.19
N ARG A 224 -17.59 5.48 28.87
CA ARG A 224 -19.04 5.66 28.64
C ARG A 224 -19.54 4.81 27.48
N ARG A 225 -18.78 4.70 26.39
CA ARG A 225 -19.18 3.85 25.24
C ARG A 225 -19.14 2.37 25.58
N ILE A 226 -18.12 1.91 26.31
CA ILE A 226 -18.05 0.52 26.77
C ILE A 226 -19.17 0.19 27.76
N ALA A 227 -19.49 1.10 28.69
CA ALA A 227 -20.60 0.92 29.61
C ALA A 227 -21.96 0.82 28.88
N ARG A 228 -22.13 1.59 27.79
CA ARG A 228 -23.38 1.62 27.01
C ARG A 228 -23.54 0.40 26.09
N TYR A 229 -22.48 -0.02 25.42
CA TYR A 229 -22.55 -1.03 24.34
C TYR A 229 -21.94 -2.39 24.70
N GLY A 230 -21.38 -2.51 25.90
CA GLY A 230 -20.83 -3.76 26.42
C GLY A 230 -19.35 -3.98 26.13
N ARG A 231 -18.80 -5.03 26.74
CA ARG A 231 -17.35 -5.32 26.75
C ARG A 231 -16.77 -5.57 25.36
N ASN A 232 -17.53 -6.11 24.43
CA ASN A 232 -17.06 -6.41 23.07
C ASN A 232 -16.81 -5.14 22.24
N PHE A 233 -17.45 -4.02 22.59
CA PHE A 233 -17.30 -2.74 21.89
C PHE A 233 -15.84 -2.20 21.91
N LYS A 234 -14.99 -2.68 22.83
CA LYS A 234 -13.58 -2.28 22.91
C LYS A 234 -12.68 -2.88 21.81
N ARG A 235 -13.15 -3.93 21.12
CA ARG A 235 -12.43 -4.59 20.02
C ARG A 235 -12.46 -3.72 18.76
N ASP A 236 -11.58 -3.97 17.80
CA ASP A 236 -11.41 -3.08 16.64
C ASP A 236 -12.65 -3.06 15.72
N TYR A 237 -13.38 -4.18 15.63
CA TYR A 237 -14.70 -4.27 14.97
C TYR A 237 -15.84 -4.38 16.00
N GLY A 238 -15.59 -3.97 17.25
CA GLY A 238 -16.55 -4.11 18.35
C GLY A 238 -17.86 -3.35 18.12
N TRP A 239 -17.87 -2.36 17.22
CA TRP A 239 -19.08 -1.64 16.81
C TRP A 239 -20.11 -2.54 16.13
N ALA A 240 -19.68 -3.51 15.33
CA ALA A 240 -20.57 -4.46 14.66
C ALA A 240 -21.24 -5.40 15.67
N SER A 241 -20.49 -5.82 16.71
CA SER A 241 -20.96 -6.77 17.73
C SER A 241 -22.25 -6.37 18.47
N VAL A 242 -22.62 -5.08 18.43
CA VAL A 242 -23.86 -4.58 19.05
C VAL A 242 -25.11 -4.98 18.27
N LEU A 243 -25.02 -5.02 16.94
CA LEU A 243 -26.13 -5.49 16.08
C LEU A 243 -25.97 -6.97 15.76
N THR A 244 -24.73 -7.46 15.70
CA THR A 244 -24.40 -8.83 15.31
C THR A 244 -23.44 -9.44 16.33
N PRO A 245 -23.93 -10.01 17.45
CA PRO A 245 -23.08 -10.52 18.53
C PRO A 245 -22.04 -11.57 18.12
N SER A 246 -22.26 -12.27 17.00
CA SER A 246 -21.33 -13.22 16.40
C SER A 246 -20.12 -12.55 15.72
N VAL A 247 -20.21 -11.27 15.36
CA VAL A 247 -19.11 -10.51 14.77
C VAL A 247 -18.20 -10.00 15.89
N THR A 248 -17.04 -10.65 16.02
CA THR A 248 -16.05 -10.36 17.07
C THR A 248 -14.74 -9.79 16.53
N ASP A 249 -14.47 -9.96 15.25
CA ASP A 249 -13.25 -9.60 14.53
C ASP A 249 -13.56 -9.39 13.04
N PHE A 250 -12.55 -9.08 12.23
CA PHE A 250 -12.75 -8.86 10.79
C PHE A 250 -13.20 -10.14 10.06
N ARG A 251 -12.68 -11.31 10.44
CA ARG A 251 -13.01 -12.59 9.80
C ARG A 251 -14.49 -12.94 9.97
N SER A 252 -15.03 -12.73 11.17
CA SER A 252 -16.44 -12.93 11.45
C SER A 252 -17.32 -11.88 10.74
N LEU A 253 -16.82 -10.65 10.56
CA LEU A 253 -17.48 -9.63 9.75
C LEU A 253 -17.52 -10.02 8.26
N GLU A 254 -16.42 -10.45 7.66
CA GLU A 254 -16.36 -10.95 6.27
C GLU A 254 -17.35 -12.08 6.02
N LYS A 255 -17.38 -13.05 6.95
CA LYS A 255 -18.31 -14.18 6.89
C LYS A 255 -19.76 -13.72 7.01
N HIS A 256 -20.02 -12.73 7.85
CA HIS A 256 -21.36 -12.20 8.05
C HIS A 256 -21.91 -11.56 6.77
N VAL A 257 -21.09 -10.79 6.05
CA VAL A 257 -21.49 -10.13 4.80
C VAL A 257 -21.36 -11.04 3.56
N GLY A 258 -20.95 -12.31 3.73
CA GLY A 258 -20.89 -13.31 2.65
C GLY A 258 -19.72 -13.17 1.67
N ILE A 259 -18.65 -12.45 2.02
CA ILE A 259 -17.47 -12.23 1.15
C ILE A 259 -16.23 -12.97 1.68
N ASP A 260 -16.40 -13.95 2.58
CA ASP A 260 -15.30 -14.72 3.18
C ASP A 260 -14.62 -15.70 2.23
N HIS A 261 -15.21 -15.98 1.07
CA HIS A 261 -14.56 -16.78 0.02
C HIS A 261 -13.27 -16.13 -0.51
N LEU A 262 -13.10 -14.80 -0.37
CA LEU A 262 -11.87 -14.08 -0.75
C LEU A 262 -10.79 -14.10 0.35
N ARG A 263 -11.05 -14.75 1.49
CA ARG A 263 -10.12 -14.80 2.63
C ARG A 263 -8.73 -15.36 2.28
N PRO A 264 -8.56 -16.37 1.40
CA PRO A 264 -7.23 -16.81 0.98
C PRO A 264 -6.40 -15.67 0.38
N TYR A 265 -7.01 -14.88 -0.51
CA TYR A 265 -6.38 -13.69 -1.10
C TYR A 265 -6.17 -12.57 -0.08
N TYR A 266 -7.07 -12.41 0.90
CA TYR A 266 -6.86 -11.45 1.99
C TYR A 266 -5.61 -11.79 2.81
N LYS A 267 -5.37 -13.07 3.08
CA LYS A 267 -4.13 -13.51 3.74
C LYS A 267 -2.91 -13.31 2.84
N LEU A 268 -3.01 -13.63 1.55
CA LEU A 268 -1.94 -13.44 0.57
C LEU A 268 -1.53 -11.96 0.47
N SER A 269 -2.49 -11.05 0.29
CA SER A 269 -2.27 -9.59 0.27
C SER A 269 -1.72 -9.03 1.57
N SER A 270 -1.91 -9.73 2.69
CA SER A 270 -1.33 -9.34 3.97
C SER A 270 0.17 -9.58 4.05
N MET A 271 0.75 -10.45 3.23
CA MET A 271 2.20 -10.74 3.26
C MET A 271 3.04 -9.54 2.83
N GLY A 272 2.54 -8.70 1.91
CA GLY A 272 3.21 -7.44 1.55
C GLY A 272 3.07 -6.32 2.59
N VAL A 273 2.31 -6.55 3.67
CA VAL A 273 2.04 -5.56 4.73
C VAL A 273 2.60 -6.01 6.09
N HIS A 274 2.41 -7.28 6.44
CA HIS A 274 2.91 -7.88 7.68
C HIS A 274 4.14 -8.74 7.35
N MET A 275 5.27 -8.38 7.98
CA MET A 275 6.53 -9.10 7.83
C MET A 275 6.51 -10.41 8.61
N GLU A 276 5.90 -11.44 8.01
CA GLU A 276 6.01 -12.82 8.45
C GLU A 276 7.16 -13.50 7.72
N TRP A 277 7.74 -14.57 8.28
CA TRP A 277 8.84 -15.30 7.61
C TRP A 277 8.52 -15.68 6.16
N LYS A 278 7.25 -16.05 5.91
CA LYS A 278 6.76 -16.41 4.58
C LYS A 278 6.81 -15.25 3.58
N SER A 279 6.63 -14.00 4.01
CA SER A 279 6.74 -12.82 3.13
C SER A 279 8.18 -12.52 2.70
N LEU A 280 9.18 -13.11 3.39
CA LEU A 280 10.60 -12.93 3.09
C LEU A 280 11.20 -14.09 2.29
N THR A 281 10.45 -15.18 2.10
CA THR A 281 10.98 -16.44 1.57
C THR A 281 10.14 -17.09 0.49
N THR A 282 8.93 -16.58 0.24
CA THR A 282 8.02 -17.13 -0.77
C THR A 282 7.32 -16.00 -1.53
N GLY A 283 6.99 -16.25 -2.80
CA GLY A 283 6.39 -15.28 -3.70
C GLY A 283 7.18 -15.17 -5.00
N GLU A 284 6.52 -14.70 -6.04
CA GLU A 284 7.08 -14.64 -7.40
C GLU A 284 8.36 -13.77 -7.44
N GLU A 285 8.46 -12.77 -6.56
CA GLU A 285 9.64 -11.91 -6.39
C GLU A 285 10.91 -12.67 -5.96
N PHE A 286 10.76 -13.84 -5.34
CA PHE A 286 11.86 -14.70 -4.88
C PHE A 286 12.06 -15.93 -5.78
N GLU A 287 10.96 -16.49 -6.29
CA GLU A 287 10.97 -17.71 -7.11
C GLU A 287 11.52 -17.46 -8.53
N ALA A 288 11.29 -16.26 -9.09
CA ALA A 288 11.78 -15.91 -10.43
C ALA A 288 13.32 -15.81 -10.54
N LEU A 289 14.05 -15.93 -9.43
CA LEU A 289 15.47 -15.58 -9.37
C LEU A 289 16.42 -16.76 -9.52
N ASP A 290 16.00 -17.99 -9.24
CA ASP A 290 16.77 -19.26 -9.24
C ASP A 290 18.25 -19.13 -8.81
N LYS A 291 18.57 -18.12 -8.00
CA LYS A 291 19.92 -17.72 -7.62
C LYS A 291 19.92 -17.39 -6.14
N HIS A 292 20.60 -18.24 -5.37
CA HIS A 292 20.83 -18.01 -3.95
C HIS A 292 21.47 -16.63 -3.71
N GLY A 293 20.88 -15.86 -2.80
CA GLY A 293 21.36 -14.53 -2.41
C GLY A 293 20.96 -13.37 -3.34
N VAL A 294 20.16 -13.62 -4.38
CA VAL A 294 19.60 -12.56 -5.22
C VAL A 294 18.16 -12.31 -4.81
N VAL A 295 17.78 -11.05 -4.57
CA VAL A 295 16.39 -10.63 -4.32
C VAL A 295 15.96 -9.57 -5.34
N LEU A 296 14.67 -9.51 -5.62
CA LEU A 296 14.07 -8.46 -6.42
C LEU A 296 14.00 -7.18 -5.56
N ILE A 297 14.54 -6.08 -6.09
CA ILE A 297 14.61 -4.78 -5.39
C ILE A 297 13.78 -3.69 -6.05
N GLY A 298 13.18 -3.99 -7.20
CA GLY A 298 12.54 -3.01 -8.08
C GLY A 298 11.38 -3.61 -8.86
N PRO A 299 10.89 -2.91 -9.89
CA PRO A 299 9.72 -3.36 -10.63
C PRO A 299 9.98 -4.69 -11.36
N ALA A 300 8.94 -5.52 -11.42
CA ALA A 300 8.89 -6.77 -12.17
C ALA A 300 7.87 -6.68 -13.29
N ASP A 301 7.99 -7.53 -14.31
CA ASP A 301 7.03 -7.60 -15.41
C ASP A 301 6.11 -8.83 -15.33
N TYR A 302 5.85 -9.31 -14.12
CA TYR A 302 5.00 -10.46 -13.81
C TYR A 302 4.27 -10.26 -12.47
N GLY A 303 3.25 -11.09 -12.19
CA GLY A 303 2.61 -11.18 -10.88
C GLY A 303 1.42 -10.26 -10.63
N PHE A 304 0.85 -9.69 -11.68
CA PHE A 304 -0.25 -8.73 -11.57
C PHE A 304 -1.63 -9.36 -11.58
N GLU A 305 -1.72 -10.63 -11.96
CA GLU A 305 -2.94 -11.33 -12.31
C GLU A 305 -3.96 -11.30 -11.17
N ASP A 306 -3.53 -11.69 -9.96
CA ASP A 306 -4.36 -11.65 -8.75
C ASP A 306 -4.76 -10.21 -8.39
N ALA A 307 -3.81 -9.27 -8.40
CA ALA A 307 -4.08 -7.89 -8.02
C ALA A 307 -5.09 -7.23 -8.96
N ILE A 308 -4.98 -7.46 -10.27
CA ILE A 308 -5.92 -6.93 -11.27
C ILE A 308 -7.28 -7.62 -11.15
N SER A 309 -7.30 -8.96 -11.13
CA SER A 309 -8.56 -9.73 -11.05
C SER A 309 -9.38 -9.31 -9.84
N LEU A 310 -8.75 -9.34 -8.66
CA LEU A 310 -9.42 -9.05 -7.40
C LEU A 310 -9.89 -7.60 -7.34
N ALA A 311 -9.10 -6.65 -7.84
CA ALA A 311 -9.51 -5.26 -7.86
C ALA A 311 -10.67 -5.00 -8.82
N MET A 312 -10.67 -5.62 -10.01
CA MET A 312 -11.80 -5.53 -10.94
C MET A 312 -13.08 -6.14 -10.36
N ILE A 313 -13.01 -7.33 -9.78
CA ILE A 313 -14.14 -7.98 -9.09
C ILE A 313 -14.66 -7.10 -7.96
N THR A 314 -13.76 -6.56 -7.13
CA THR A 314 -14.13 -5.76 -5.96
C THR A 314 -14.72 -4.41 -6.36
N ALA A 315 -14.19 -3.75 -7.39
CA ALA A 315 -14.74 -2.50 -7.92
C ALA A 315 -16.15 -2.75 -8.49
N ALA A 316 -16.30 -3.76 -9.34
CA ALA A 316 -17.60 -4.12 -9.91
C ALA A 316 -18.64 -4.45 -8.84
N HIS A 317 -18.25 -5.21 -7.80
CA HIS A 317 -19.12 -5.54 -6.67
C HIS A 317 -19.51 -4.29 -5.87
N ALA A 318 -18.54 -3.46 -5.46
CA ALA A 318 -18.80 -2.25 -4.69
C ALA A 318 -19.72 -1.29 -5.45
N THR A 319 -19.44 -1.03 -6.73
CA THR A 319 -20.31 -0.21 -7.57
C THR A 319 -21.70 -0.82 -7.72
N THR A 320 -21.82 -2.13 -7.91
CA THR A 320 -23.13 -2.81 -7.99
C THR A 320 -23.93 -2.66 -6.70
N MET A 321 -23.28 -2.71 -5.53
CA MET A 321 -23.94 -2.44 -4.25
C MET A 321 -24.50 -1.01 -4.18
N VAL A 322 -23.79 -0.02 -4.73
CA VAL A 322 -24.34 1.35 -4.87
C VAL A 322 -25.55 1.34 -5.79
N LEU A 323 -25.40 0.81 -7.01
CA LEU A 323 -26.43 0.86 -8.06
C LEU A 323 -27.73 0.12 -7.68
N THR A 324 -27.64 -0.87 -6.79
CA THR A 324 -28.78 -1.64 -6.31
C THR A 324 -29.43 -1.01 -5.07
N TYR A 325 -28.73 -0.12 -4.36
CA TYR A 325 -29.30 0.67 -3.29
C TYR A 325 -30.24 1.73 -3.88
N ASN A 326 -31.56 1.56 -3.74
CA ASN A 326 -32.58 2.37 -4.43
C ASN A 326 -32.43 2.35 -5.97
N SER A 327 -32.37 1.15 -6.54
CA SER A 327 -32.13 0.92 -7.97
C SER A 327 -33.12 1.63 -8.89
N SER A 328 -32.63 2.04 -10.06
CA SER A 328 -33.43 2.44 -11.22
C SER A 328 -33.11 1.57 -12.44
N MET A 329 -33.93 1.63 -13.49
CA MET A 329 -33.64 0.93 -14.75
C MET A 329 -32.23 1.26 -15.28
N LYS A 330 -31.85 2.54 -15.26
CA LYS A 330 -30.51 2.99 -15.67
C LYS A 330 -29.41 2.39 -14.79
N SER A 331 -29.65 2.29 -13.47
CA SER A 331 -28.69 1.68 -12.53
C SER A 331 -28.47 0.20 -12.82
N LEU A 332 -29.54 -0.54 -13.13
CA LEU A 332 -29.45 -1.96 -13.50
C LEU A 332 -28.78 -2.16 -14.87
N MET A 333 -28.96 -1.23 -15.82
CA MET A 333 -28.23 -1.25 -17.08
C MET A 333 -26.72 -1.09 -16.85
N TYR A 334 -26.29 -0.10 -16.06
CA TYR A 334 -24.88 0.06 -15.71
C TYR A 334 -24.32 -1.16 -14.99
N ALA A 335 -25.06 -1.76 -14.06
CA ALA A 335 -24.62 -2.98 -13.39
C ALA A 335 -24.36 -4.14 -14.37
N ASN A 336 -25.18 -4.28 -15.42
CA ASN A 336 -24.95 -5.28 -16.46
C ASN A 336 -23.73 -4.95 -17.35
N ILE A 337 -23.52 -3.68 -17.71
CA ILE A 337 -22.34 -3.24 -18.47
C ILE A 337 -21.07 -3.51 -17.68
N ILE A 338 -21.05 -3.14 -16.40
CA ILE A 338 -19.92 -3.37 -15.47
C ILE A 338 -19.60 -4.87 -15.39
N ARG A 339 -20.62 -5.73 -15.28
CA ARG A 339 -20.43 -7.19 -15.28
C ARG A 339 -19.80 -7.69 -16.58
N ASP A 340 -20.27 -7.20 -17.72
CA ASP A 340 -19.74 -7.62 -19.04
C ASP A 340 -18.25 -7.25 -19.19
N ILE A 341 -17.87 -6.03 -18.82
CA ILE A 341 -16.47 -5.58 -18.83
C ILE A 341 -15.62 -6.42 -17.86
N GLN A 342 -16.15 -6.70 -16.66
CA GLN A 342 -15.46 -7.51 -15.66
C GLN A 342 -15.20 -8.95 -16.17
N GLN A 343 -16.20 -9.59 -16.78
CA GLN A 343 -16.07 -10.92 -17.40
C GLN A 343 -15.07 -10.93 -18.56
N ARG A 344 -15.07 -9.88 -19.38
CA ARG A 344 -14.05 -9.71 -20.43
C ARG A 344 -12.64 -9.60 -19.82
N GLY A 345 -12.48 -8.88 -18.72
CA GLY A 345 -11.22 -8.79 -17.99
C GLY A 345 -10.72 -10.16 -17.49
N GLU A 346 -11.58 -10.97 -16.90
CA GLU A 346 -11.24 -12.34 -16.51
C GLU A 346 -10.79 -13.19 -17.71
N ALA A 347 -11.48 -13.09 -18.83
CA ALA A 347 -11.10 -13.81 -20.05
C ALA A 347 -9.71 -13.38 -20.57
N GLU A 348 -9.36 -12.09 -20.50
CA GLU A 348 -8.02 -11.60 -20.85
C GLU A 348 -6.94 -12.12 -19.90
N LEU A 349 -7.21 -12.18 -18.60
CA LEU A 349 -6.28 -12.78 -17.62
C LEU A 349 -6.04 -14.27 -17.87
N ILE A 350 -7.09 -15.02 -18.20
CA ILE A 350 -6.95 -16.45 -18.55
C ILE A 350 -6.06 -16.61 -19.79
N LYS A 351 -6.20 -15.75 -20.80
CA LYS A 351 -5.33 -15.78 -21.99
C LYS A 351 -3.87 -15.48 -21.63
N LEU A 352 -3.63 -14.52 -20.75
CA LEU A 352 -2.28 -14.19 -20.28
C LEU A 352 -1.63 -15.37 -19.54
N SER A 353 -2.36 -16.03 -18.65
CA SER A 353 -1.86 -17.19 -17.88
C SER A 353 -1.50 -18.41 -18.74
N LYS A 354 -2.07 -18.53 -19.96
CA LYS A 354 -1.78 -19.63 -20.90
C LYS A 354 -0.56 -19.36 -21.79
N ASN A 355 -0.11 -18.11 -21.86
CA ASN A 355 1.00 -17.67 -22.70
C ASN A 355 2.29 -17.39 -21.91
N GLN A 356 2.26 -17.57 -20.59
CA GLN A 356 3.41 -17.63 -19.69
C GLN A 356 3.82 -19.08 -19.50
#